data_AF-A0A4T0AFI0-F1
#
_entry.id   AF-A0A4T0AFI0-F1
#
_cell.length_a   1.000
_cell.length_b   1.000
_cell.length_c   1.000
_cell.angle_alpha   90.00
_cell.angle_beta   90.00
_cell.angle_gamma   90.00
#
_symmetry.space_group_name_H-M   'P 1'
#
loop_
_entity.id
_entity.type
_entity.pdbx_description
1 polymer ?
#
loop_
_entity_poly.entity_id
_entity_poly.type
_entity_poly.pdbx_seq_one_letter_code
_entity_poly.pdbx_strand_id
1 'polypeptide(L)'
;MAERSYSKCFTPLESDPDIFTTLGHQLGLADHVVFRELFSLDEPCDGKVLAYTLAFPTTPAYDAERVAEELQADTISDQSDIVFLKQTIHNACGLYALLHAACNGHAKDFISKLIDDLQI
;
A
#
# COMPACT_ATOMS: atom_id res chain seq x y z
N MET A 1 -23.76 -0.39 5.06
CA MET A 1 -22.29 -0.47 5.26
C MET A 1 -22.08 -1.29 6.53
N ALA A 2 -21.35 -2.40 6.48
CA ALA A 2 -20.94 -3.04 7.73
C ALA A 2 -19.93 -2.08 8.39
N GLU A 3 -20.33 -1.47 9.49
CA GLU A 3 -19.52 -0.47 10.17
C GLU A 3 -18.26 -1.15 10.74
N ARG A 4 -17.11 -0.92 10.12
CA ARG A 4 -15.83 -1.36 10.67
C ARG A 4 -15.51 -0.48 11.87
N SER A 5 -15.57 -1.06 13.07
CA SER A 5 -15.12 -0.38 14.28
C SER A 5 -13.59 -0.39 14.33
N TYR A 6 -12.98 0.80 14.28
CA TYR A 6 -11.55 0.98 14.38
C TYR A 6 -11.21 1.63 15.73
N SER A 7 -10.21 1.09 16.44
CA SER A 7 -9.73 1.68 17.70
C SER A 7 -8.72 2.81 17.50
N LYS A 8 -8.17 2.94 16.30
CA LYS A 8 -7.18 3.95 15.90
C LYS A 8 -7.59 4.60 14.59
N CYS A 9 -7.25 5.88 14.45
CA CYS A 9 -7.55 6.70 13.28
C CYS A 9 -6.36 7.58 12.93
N PHE A 10 -5.98 7.63 11.66
CA PHE A 10 -4.99 8.56 11.12
C PHE A 10 -5.64 9.69 10.32
N THR A 11 -4.86 10.72 10.03
CA THR A 11 -5.19 11.64 8.94
C THR A 11 -5.03 10.88 7.62
N PRO A 12 -6.00 10.94 6.70
CA PRO A 12 -5.86 10.30 5.38
C PRO A 12 -4.59 10.79 4.68
N LEU A 13 -3.84 9.85 4.10
CA LEU A 13 -2.69 10.19 3.27
C LEU A 13 -3.20 10.69 1.92
N GLU A 14 -2.71 11.86 1.50
CA GLU A 14 -2.99 12.40 0.16
C GLU A 14 -2.32 11.53 -0.91
N SER A 15 -3.01 11.32 -2.02
CA SER A 15 -2.54 10.50 -3.14
C SER A 15 -1.57 11.29 -4.02
N ASP A 16 -0.45 11.68 -3.44
CA ASP A 16 0.59 12.51 -4.07
C ASP A 16 1.94 11.75 -4.12
N PRO A 17 2.62 11.72 -5.28
CA PRO A 17 3.86 10.96 -5.45
C PRO A 17 5.01 11.46 -4.56
N ASP A 18 5.11 12.76 -4.27
CA ASP A 18 6.17 13.32 -3.43
C ASP A 18 5.96 12.92 -1.95
N ILE A 19 4.71 12.89 -1.50
CA ILE A 19 4.33 12.39 -0.17
C ILE A 19 4.68 10.91 -0.02
N PHE A 20 4.29 10.07 -0.99
CA PHE A 20 4.60 8.64 -0.96
C PHE A 20 6.11 8.36 -1.04
N THR A 21 6.83 9.11 -1.87
CA THR A 21 8.30 9.00 -1.99
C THR A 21 8.98 9.38 -0.68
N THR A 22 8.63 10.53 -0.12
CA THR A 22 9.19 11.02 1.15
C THR A 22 8.94 10.03 2.29
N LEU A 23 7.69 9.55 2.43
CA LEU A 23 7.35 8.58 3.46
C LEU A 23 8.06 7.23 3.23
N GLY A 24 8.17 6.80 1.97
CA GLY A 24 8.90 5.60 1.59
C GLY A 24 10.36 5.64 2.02
N HIS A 25 11.05 6.76 1.77
CA HIS A 25 12.44 6.96 2.20
C HIS A 25 12.57 7.00 3.73
N GLN A 26 11.64 7.65 4.42
CA GLN A 26 11.59 7.64 5.90
C GLN A 26 11.41 6.24 6.48
N LEU A 27 10.70 5.37 5.76
CA LEU A 27 10.47 3.97 6.13
C LEU A 27 11.55 3.01 5.62
N GLY A 28 12.60 3.52 4.97
CA GLY A 28 13.80 2.76 4.62
C GLY A 28 13.91 2.28 3.18
N LEU A 29 13.02 2.70 2.27
CA LEU A 29 13.26 2.54 0.83
C LEU A 29 14.48 3.37 0.41
N ALA A 30 15.27 2.83 -0.51
CA ALA A 30 16.43 3.52 -1.06
C ALA A 30 16.04 4.83 -1.77
N ASP A 31 16.90 5.86 -1.65
CA ASP A 31 16.66 7.22 -2.16
C ASP A 31 16.37 7.30 -3.68
N HIS A 32 16.77 6.28 -4.45
CA HIS A 32 16.53 6.20 -5.89
C HIS A 32 15.23 5.47 -6.28
N VAL A 33 14.50 4.91 -5.31
CA VAL A 33 13.14 4.38 -5.50
C VAL A 33 12.17 5.52 -5.25
N VAL A 34 11.36 5.85 -6.25
CA VAL A 34 10.43 6.98 -6.21
C VAL A 34 9.06 6.57 -6.70
N PHE A 35 8.03 7.18 -6.14
CA PHE A 35 6.68 7.13 -6.70
C PHE A 35 6.57 8.19 -7.78
N ARG A 36 5.87 7.86 -8.87
CA ARG A 36 5.54 8.79 -9.94
C ARG A 36 4.05 8.71 -10.22
N GLU A 37 3.47 9.85 -10.55
CA GLU A 37 2.10 9.92 -11.03
C GLU A 37 2.00 9.37 -12.45
N LEU A 38 0.88 8.70 -12.74
CA LEU A 38 0.52 8.23 -14.07
C LEU A 38 -0.69 9.02 -14.54
N PHE A 39 -0.58 9.70 -15.68
CA PHE A 39 -1.68 10.49 -16.22
C PHE A 39 -2.66 9.64 -17.04
N SER A 40 -2.23 8.45 -17.48
CA SER A 40 -3.06 7.48 -18.20
C SER A 40 -2.67 6.05 -17.83
N LEU A 41 -3.64 5.13 -17.88
CA LEU A 41 -3.39 3.69 -17.72
C LEU A 41 -2.62 3.10 -18.92
N ASP A 42 -2.64 3.78 -20.07
CA ASP A 42 -1.93 3.39 -21.28
C ASP A 42 -0.56 4.08 -21.41
N GLU A 43 -0.15 4.84 -20.40
CA GLU A 43 1.12 5.56 -20.41
C GLU A 43 2.31 4.57 -20.32
N PRO A 44 3.28 4.63 -21.24
CA PRO A 44 4.48 3.81 -21.12
C PRO A 44 5.32 4.27 -19.92
N CYS A 45 5.64 3.34 -19.03
CA CYS A 45 6.53 3.63 -17.91
C CYS A 45 8.01 3.52 -18.35
N ASP A 46 8.74 4.63 -18.25
CA ASP A 46 10.19 4.60 -18.43
C ASP A 46 10.88 3.88 -17.26
N GLY A 47 11.50 2.73 -17.53
CA GLY A 47 12.29 1.97 -16.56
C GLY A 47 11.55 0.78 -15.92
N LYS A 48 12.09 0.29 -14.80
CA LYS A 48 11.53 -0.86 -14.08
C LYS A 48 10.43 -0.38 -13.12
N VAL A 49 9.19 -0.80 -13.37
CA VAL A 49 8.08 -0.59 -12.43
C VAL A 49 8.10 -1.66 -11.34
N LEU A 50 8.01 -1.25 -10.08
CA LEU A 50 8.06 -2.15 -8.93
C LEU A 50 6.68 -2.47 -8.36
N ALA A 51 5.76 -1.51 -8.36
CA ALA A 51 4.39 -1.63 -7.88
C ALA A 51 3.50 -0.54 -8.48
N TYR A 52 2.18 -0.74 -8.44
CA TYR A 52 1.18 0.29 -8.73
C TYR A 52 0.31 0.52 -7.49
N THR A 53 0.00 1.78 -7.21
CA THR A 53 -0.95 2.19 -6.18
C THR A 53 -2.10 2.92 -6.83
N LEU A 54 -3.34 2.54 -6.51
CA LEU A 54 -4.54 3.13 -7.07
C LEU A 54 -5.44 3.66 -5.96
N ALA A 55 -5.72 4.95 -5.98
CA ALA A 55 -6.76 5.56 -5.18
C ALA A 55 -8.04 5.69 -6.04
N PHE A 56 -9.17 5.19 -5.52
CA PHE A 56 -10.46 5.28 -6.20
C PHE A 56 -11.59 5.44 -5.19
N PRO A 57 -12.69 6.12 -5.57
CA PRO A 57 -13.87 6.22 -4.71
C PRO A 57 -14.56 4.86 -4.61
N THR A 58 -14.92 4.45 -3.40
CA THR A 58 -15.74 3.25 -3.21
C THR A 58 -17.22 3.59 -3.34
N THR A 59 -17.99 2.62 -3.85
CA THR A 59 -19.45 2.70 -3.90
C THR A 59 -20.06 1.67 -2.93
N PRO A 60 -21.33 1.84 -2.50
CA PRO A 60 -22.00 0.83 -1.68
C PRO A 60 -22.02 -0.56 -2.33
N ALA A 61 -22.07 -0.64 -3.67
CA ALA A 61 -22.00 -1.89 -4.41
C ALA A 61 -20.60 -2.51 -4.30
N TYR A 62 -19.54 -1.71 -4.51
CA TYR A 62 -18.15 -2.16 -4.32
C TYR A 62 -17.91 -2.69 -2.90
N ASP A 63 -18.40 -1.99 -1.88
CA ASP A 63 -18.24 -2.42 -0.50
C ASP A 63 -18.96 -3.74 -0.20
N ALA A 64 -20.14 -3.95 -0.81
CA ALA A 64 -20.89 -5.19 -0.64
C ALA A 64 -20.18 -6.38 -1.31
N GLU A 65 -19.64 -6.17 -2.53
CA GLU A 65 -18.86 -7.16 -3.26
C GLU A 65 -17.58 -7.53 -2.50
N ARG A 66 -16.82 -6.52 -2.04
CA ARG A 66 -15.61 -6.73 -1.23
C ARG A 66 -15.87 -7.54 0.04
N VAL A 67 -17.01 -7.33 0.73
CA VAL A 67 -17.38 -8.13 1.91
C VAL A 67 -17.72 -9.56 1.52
N ALA A 68 -18.40 -9.77 0.39
CA ALA A 68 -18.69 -11.11 -0.11
C ALA A 68 -17.40 -11.86 -0.48
N GLU A 69 -16.45 -11.20 -1.14
CA GLU A 69 -15.13 -11.75 -1.45
C GLU A 69 -14.33 -12.09 -0.19
N GLU A 70 -14.31 -11.23 0.83
CA GLU A 70 -13.65 -11.51 2.12
C GLU A 70 -14.23 -12.75 2.83
N LEU A 71 -15.53 -13.02 2.66
CA LEU A 71 -16.20 -14.19 3.23
C LEU A 71 -15.95 -15.48 2.44
N GLN A 72 -15.67 -15.35 1.14
CA GLN A 72 -15.39 -16.45 0.21
C GLN A 72 -13.90 -16.72 0.03
N ALA A 73 -13.03 -15.84 0.55
CA ALA A 73 -11.60 -16.02 0.53
C ALA A 73 -11.23 -17.25 1.38
N ASP A 74 -11.18 -18.42 0.76
CA ASP A 74 -10.42 -19.55 1.28
C ASP A 74 -9.00 -19.05 1.55
N THR A 75 -8.48 -19.32 2.76
CA THR A 75 -7.10 -18.97 3.15
C THR A 75 -6.17 -19.47 2.06
N ILE A 76 -5.67 -18.58 1.19
CA ILE A 76 -4.78 -18.94 0.09
C ILE A 76 -3.55 -19.59 0.72
N SER A 77 -3.50 -20.92 0.66
CA SER A 77 -2.65 -21.72 1.55
C SER A 77 -1.21 -21.89 1.03
N ASP A 78 -0.78 -21.11 0.04
CA ASP A 78 0.51 -21.35 -0.62
C ASP A 78 1.17 -20.09 -1.21
N GLN A 79 1.09 -18.96 -0.49
CA GLN A 79 1.79 -17.72 -0.87
C GLN A 79 2.81 -17.29 0.19
N SER A 80 3.79 -18.17 0.43
CA SER A 80 4.82 -17.99 1.47
C SER A 80 5.70 -16.74 1.31
N ASP A 81 5.73 -16.12 0.11
CA ASP A 81 6.56 -14.93 -0.18
C ASP A 81 5.73 -13.64 -0.40
N ILE A 82 4.42 -13.65 -0.08
CA ILE A 82 3.56 -12.46 -0.19
C ILE A 82 3.30 -11.87 1.20
N VAL A 83 3.62 -10.59 1.36
CA VAL A 83 3.36 -9.83 2.57
C VAL A 83 2.00 -9.14 2.43
N PHE A 84 0.99 -9.70 3.09
CA PHE A 84 -0.35 -9.10 3.18
C PHE A 84 -0.62 -8.61 4.61
N LEU A 85 -0.85 -7.29 4.73
CA LEU A 85 -1.21 -6.63 5.99
C LEU A 85 -2.67 -6.19 5.96
N LYS A 86 -3.51 -6.80 6.81
CA LYS A 86 -4.91 -6.38 6.97
C LYS A 86 -4.98 -4.99 7.59
N GLN A 87 -5.72 -4.06 6.97
CA GLN A 87 -5.94 -2.73 7.52
C GLN A 87 -6.78 -2.79 8.80
N THR A 88 -6.21 -2.32 9.91
CA THR A 88 -6.85 -2.27 11.24
C THR A 88 -6.91 -0.86 11.83
N ILE A 89 -6.44 0.15 11.09
CA ILE A 89 -6.45 1.57 11.47
C ILE A 89 -7.31 2.35 10.46
N HIS A 90 -8.23 3.18 10.96
CA HIS A 90 -9.07 4.03 10.10
C HIS A 90 -8.21 5.06 9.36
N ASN A 91 -8.57 5.37 8.11
CA ASN A 91 -7.84 6.30 7.22
C ASN A 91 -6.37 5.97 6.93
N ALA A 92 -5.90 4.77 7.26
CA ALA A 92 -4.51 4.37 7.03
C ALA A 92 -4.26 3.71 5.66
N CYS A 93 -5.25 3.62 4.77
CA CYS A 93 -5.13 2.86 3.51
C CYS A 93 -3.90 3.23 2.67
N GLY A 94 -3.54 4.52 2.59
CA GLY A 94 -2.33 4.97 1.89
C GLY A 94 -1.04 4.40 2.50
N LEU A 95 -0.92 4.33 3.83
CA LEU A 95 0.20 3.69 4.50
C LEU A 95 0.24 2.19 4.22
N TYR A 96 -0.90 1.50 4.29
CA TYR A 96 -0.96 0.06 3.97
C TYR A 96 -0.59 -0.20 2.52
N ALA A 97 -1.02 0.65 1.58
CA ALA A 97 -0.64 0.55 0.18
C ALA A 97 0.87 0.74 -0.02
N LEU A 98 1.49 1.71 0.65
CA LEU A 98 2.95 1.90 0.63
C LEU A 98 3.69 0.68 1.18
N LEU A 99 3.24 0.12 2.31
CA LEU A 99 3.84 -1.07 2.90
C LEU A 99 3.71 -2.30 1.98
N HIS A 100 2.53 -2.51 1.39
CA HIS A 100 2.35 -3.60 0.41
C HIS A 100 3.24 -3.40 -0.82
N ALA A 101 3.37 -2.17 -1.33
CA ALA A 101 4.25 -1.85 -2.45
C ALA A 101 5.72 -2.10 -2.12
N ALA A 102 6.18 -1.72 -0.93
CA ALA A 102 7.59 -1.84 -0.51
C ALA A 102 7.99 -3.27 -0.14
N CYS A 103 7.12 -4.03 0.53
CA CYS A 103 7.45 -5.35 1.07
C CYS A 103 7.30 -6.52 0.08
N ASN A 104 6.80 -6.28 -1.14
CA ASN A 104 6.51 -7.33 -2.11
C ASN A 104 7.34 -7.18 -3.40
N GLY A 105 7.44 -8.28 -4.16
CA GLY A 105 8.11 -8.33 -5.45
C GLY A 105 9.58 -7.89 -5.35
N HIS A 106 10.04 -7.13 -6.35
CA HIS A 106 11.40 -6.59 -6.38
C HIS A 106 11.59 -5.32 -5.54
N ALA A 107 10.52 -4.72 -5.01
CA ALA A 107 10.65 -3.52 -4.19
C ALA A 107 11.38 -3.81 -2.88
N LYS A 108 11.18 -5.00 -2.31
CA LYS A 108 11.82 -5.43 -1.06
C LYS A 108 13.34 -5.45 -1.13
N ASP A 109 13.90 -5.65 -2.33
CA ASP A 109 15.35 -5.65 -2.58
C ASP A 109 15.98 -4.26 -2.38
N PHE A 110 15.17 -3.20 -2.30
CA PHE A 110 15.60 -1.80 -2.15
C PHE A 110 15.37 -1.23 -0.76
N ILE A 111 15.02 -2.06 0.23
CA ILE A 111 14.94 -1.62 1.63
C ILE A 111 16.37 -1.62 2.19
N SER A 112 16.98 -0.42 2.27
CA SER A 112 18.40 -0.25 2.59
C SER A 112 18.66 0.12 4.06
N LYS A 113 17.64 0.64 4.75
CA LYS A 113 17.69 0.95 6.18
C LYS A 113 16.75 0.01 6.91
N LEU A 114 17.27 -1.12 7.41
CA LEU A 114 16.62 -1.70 8.58
C LEU A 114 16.74 -0.68 9.71
N ILE A 115 15.67 -0.56 10.47
CA ILE A 115 15.50 0.37 11.58
C ILE A 115 16.58 0.12 12.65
N ASP A 116 17.76 0.71 12.50
CA ASP A 116 18.76 0.85 13.57
C ASP A 116 18.70 2.26 14.22
N ASP A 117 18.01 3.22 13.57
CA ASP A 117 18.03 4.64 13.97
C ASP A 117 16.67 5.24 14.43
N LEU A 118 15.59 4.47 14.51
CA LEU A 118 14.40 4.93 15.25
C LEU A 118 14.65 4.67 16.74
N GLN A 119 15.30 5.64 17.40
CA GLN A 119 15.21 5.79 18.85
C GLN A 119 13.77 6.12 19.23
N ILE A 120 12.93 5.09 19.37
CA ILE A 120 11.73 5.09 20.21
C ILE A 120 12.06 4.28 21.47
#